data_AF-A0A2W4KQI0-F1
#
_entry.id   AF-A0A2W4KQI0-F1
#
_cell.length_a   1.000
_cell.length_b   1.000
_cell.length_c   1.000
_cell.angle_alpha   90.00
_cell.angle_beta   90.00
_cell.angle_gamma   90.00
#
_symmetry.space_group_name_H-M   'P 1'
#
loop_
_entity.id
_entity.type
_entity.pdbx_description
1 polymer ?
#
loop_
_entity_poly.entity_id
_entity_poly.type
_entity_poly.pdbx_seq_one_letter_code
_entity_poly.pdbx_strand_id
1 'polypeptide(L)'
;IVDLIYEGGIANMNYSISNTAEFGEYMSGPRIITKETREEMKRILRDIQTGAFTSEWIRECKAGQPKFKAIRRLNDSHPIEEVGAKLRAMMPWIKEKALVDKSRN
;
A
#
# COMPACT_ATOMS: atom_id res chain seq x y z
N ILE A 1 3.26 -1.49 13.72
CA ILE A 1 2.55 -2.72 13.30
C ILE A 1 3.37 -3.50 12.28
N VAL A 2 3.60 -2.97 11.07
CA VAL A 2 4.34 -3.70 10.01
C VAL A 2 5.78 -4.04 10.44
N ASP A 3 6.49 -3.14 11.13
CA ASP A 3 7.85 -3.44 11.64
C ASP A 3 7.87 -4.65 12.58
N LEU A 4 6.89 -4.79 13.48
CA LEU A 4 6.78 -5.94 14.40
C LEU A 4 6.49 -7.26 13.65
N ILE A 5 5.73 -7.18 12.55
CA ILE A 5 5.46 -8.34 11.68
C ILE A 5 6.75 -8.72 10.94
N TYR A 6 7.52 -7.74 10.46
CA TYR A 6 8.79 -7.99 9.80
C TYR A 6 9.81 -8.64 10.76
N GLU A 7 9.89 -8.16 11.99
CA GLU A 7 10.83 -8.64 13.00
C GLU A 7 10.48 -10.02 13.57
N GLY A 8 9.19 -10.37 13.71
CA GLY A 8 8.78 -11.58 14.43
C GLY A 8 7.47 -12.24 13.98
N GLY A 9 6.89 -11.82 12.86
CA GLY A 9 5.63 -12.35 12.34
C GLY A 9 4.38 -11.85 13.06
N ILE A 10 3.21 -12.34 12.62
CA ILE A 10 1.90 -11.87 13.11
C ILE A 10 1.71 -12.18 14.59
N ALA A 11 2.15 -13.35 15.06
CA ALA A 11 2.04 -13.72 16.46
C ALA A 11 2.80 -12.75 17.39
N ASN A 12 4.01 -12.33 17.00
CA ASN A 12 4.79 -11.34 17.73
C ASN A 12 4.10 -9.96 17.75
N MET A 13 3.52 -9.58 16.62
CA MET A 13 2.73 -8.35 16.52
C MET A 13 1.52 -8.39 17.45
N ASN A 14 0.76 -9.49 17.47
CA ASN A 14 -0.42 -9.67 18.33
C ASN A 14 -0.06 -9.67 19.81
N TYR A 15 1.05 -10.30 20.18
CA TYR A 15 1.56 -10.26 21.56
C TYR A 15 1.94 -8.84 22.02
N SER A 16 2.32 -7.97 21.08
CA SER A 16 2.81 -6.61 21.37
C SER A 16 1.69 -5.54 21.43
N ILE A 17 0.46 -5.87 21.04
CA ILE A 17 -0.69 -4.96 21.09
C ILE A 17 -1.60 -5.29 22.28
N SER A 18 -2.56 -4.41 22.59
CA SER A 18 -3.52 -4.68 23.66
C SER A 18 -4.50 -5.79 23.28
N ASN A 19 -4.98 -6.56 24.26
CA ASN A 19 -6.01 -7.59 24.05
C ASN A 19 -7.27 -7.03 23.38
N THR A 20 -7.61 -5.75 23.62
CA THR A 20 -8.73 -5.07 22.97
C THR A 20 -8.48 -4.91 21.47
N ALA A 21 -7.27 -4.56 21.06
CA ALA A 21 -6.89 -4.44 19.66
C ALA A 21 -6.84 -5.81 18.97
N GLU A 22 -6.27 -6.82 19.62
CA GLU A 22 -6.22 -8.20 19.11
C GLU A 22 -7.63 -8.78 18.92
N PHE A 23 -8.51 -8.64 19.91
CA PHE A 23 -9.91 -9.06 19.77
C PHE A 23 -10.61 -8.31 18.62
N GLY A 24 -10.37 -7.01 18.50
CA GLY A 24 -10.88 -6.18 17.41
C GLY A 24 -10.41 -6.66 16.04
N GLU A 25 -9.13 -7.02 15.90
CA GLU A 25 -8.55 -7.60 14.68
C GLU A 25 -9.25 -8.90 14.29
N TYR A 26 -9.40 -9.85 15.21
CA TYR A 26 -10.03 -11.14 14.92
C TYR A 26 -11.49 -11.01 14.49
N MET A 27 -12.22 -10.07 15.08
CA MET A 27 -13.64 -9.88 14.76
C MET A 27 -13.87 -9.02 13.51
N SER A 28 -13.00 -8.06 13.25
CA SER A 28 -13.21 -7.05 12.19
C SER A 28 -12.39 -7.32 10.94
N GLY A 29 -11.20 -7.92 11.05
CA GLY A 29 -10.31 -8.22 9.94
C GLY A 29 -10.98 -9.02 8.82
N PRO A 30 -11.62 -10.17 9.11
CA PRO A 30 -12.33 -10.96 8.10
C PRO A 30 -13.54 -10.26 7.46
N ARG A 31 -14.09 -9.22 8.11
CA ARG A 31 -15.19 -8.41 7.55
C ARG A 31 -14.71 -7.43 6.48
N ILE A 32 -13.44 -7.03 6.55
CA ILE A 32 -12.81 -6.13 5.57
C ILE A 32 -12.11 -6.93 4.46
N ILE A 33 -11.34 -7.96 4.82
CA ILE A 33 -10.67 -8.85 3.86
C ILE A 33 -11.50 -10.11 3.68
N THR A 34 -12.45 -10.04 2.75
CA THR A 34 -13.47 -11.07 2.56
C THR A 34 -13.03 -12.15 1.57
N LYS A 35 -13.91 -13.13 1.33
CA LYS A 35 -13.70 -14.15 0.30
C LYS A 35 -13.58 -13.50 -1.09
N GLU A 36 -14.41 -12.50 -1.37
CA GLU A 36 -14.44 -11.75 -2.62
C GLU A 36 -13.10 -11.02 -2.84
N THR A 37 -12.53 -10.43 -1.78
CA THR A 37 -11.17 -9.84 -1.84
C THR A 37 -10.13 -10.88 -2.25
N ARG A 38 -10.19 -12.10 -1.69
CA ARG A 38 -9.26 -13.18 -2.02
C ARG A 38 -9.47 -13.72 -3.43
N GLU A 39 -10.69 -13.74 -3.93
CA GLU A 39 -11.00 -14.10 -5.31
C GLU A 39 -10.44 -13.06 -6.29
N GLU A 40 -10.55 -11.77 -5.96
CA GLU A 40 -9.94 -10.70 -6.75
C GLU A 40 -8.41 -10.83 -6.78
N MET A 41 -7.78 -11.12 -5.65
CA MET A 41 -6.33 -11.40 -5.61
C MET A 41 -5.93 -12.54 -6.56
N LYS A 42 -6.75 -13.60 -6.68
CA LYS A 42 -6.51 -14.70 -7.62
C LYS A 42 -6.70 -14.28 -9.09
N ARG A 43 -7.69 -13.41 -9.38
CA ARG A 43 -7.89 -12.85 -10.73
C ARG A 43 -6.71 -11.99 -11.14
N ILE A 44 -6.25 -11.09 -10.27
CA ILE A 44 -5.04 -10.28 -10.49
C ILE A 44 -3.83 -11.18 -10.78
N LEU A 45 -3.63 -12.24 -9.99
CA LEU A 45 -2.55 -13.19 -10.23
C LEU A 45 -2.66 -13.86 -11.61
N ARG A 46 -3.88 -14.24 -12.02
CA ARG A 46 -4.14 -14.81 -13.35
C ARG A 46 -3.83 -13.81 -14.46
N ASP A 47 -4.18 -12.54 -14.31
CA ASP A 47 -3.90 -11.50 -15.31
C ASP A 47 -2.39 -11.26 -15.47
N ILE A 48 -1.62 -11.40 -14.39
CA ILE A 48 -0.16 -11.39 -14.43
C ILE A 48 0.37 -12.63 -15.16
N GLN A 49 -0.06 -13.83 -14.74
CA GLN A 49 0.44 -15.10 -15.29
C GLN A 49 0.11 -15.31 -16.76
N THR A 50 -1.03 -14.79 -17.22
CA THR A 50 -1.46 -14.84 -18.62
C THR A 50 -0.84 -13.75 -19.49
N GLY A 51 -0.13 -12.78 -18.89
CA GLY A 51 0.46 -11.65 -19.59
C GLY A 51 -0.53 -10.55 -20.00
N ALA A 52 -1.79 -10.64 -19.56
CA ALA A 52 -2.81 -9.62 -19.79
C ALA A 52 -2.38 -8.26 -19.18
N PHE A 53 -1.88 -8.28 -17.94
CA PHE A 53 -1.36 -7.09 -17.26
C PHE A 53 -0.21 -6.43 -18.04
N THR A 54 0.79 -7.23 -18.43
CA THR A 54 1.96 -6.74 -19.19
C THR A 54 1.56 -6.15 -20.54
N SER A 55 0.60 -6.78 -21.22
CA SER A 55 0.08 -6.30 -22.50
C SER A 55 -0.64 -4.96 -22.36
N GLU A 56 -1.47 -4.79 -21.32
CA GLU A 56 -2.11 -3.50 -21.03
C GLU A 56 -1.05 -2.43 -20.72
N TRP A 57 -0.06 -2.74 -19.88
CA TRP A 57 0.98 -1.80 -19.50
C TRP A 57 1.85 -1.34 -20.68
N ILE A 58 2.27 -2.26 -21.55
CA ILE A 58 3.06 -1.90 -22.75
C ILE A 58 2.24 -1.02 -23.68
N ARG A 59 0.95 -1.31 -23.88
CA ARG A 59 0.06 -0.48 -24.71
C ARG A 59 -0.10 0.92 -24.12
N GLU A 60 -0.32 1.01 -22.82
CA GLU A 60 -0.41 2.28 -22.09
C GLU A 60 0.88 3.10 -22.23
N CYS A 61 2.05 2.45 -22.12
CA CYS A 61 3.34 3.10 -22.31
C CYS A 61 3.52 3.61 -23.75
N LYS A 62 3.18 2.80 -24.75
CA LYS A 62 3.23 3.19 -26.17
C LYS A 62 2.31 4.38 -26.48
N ALA A 63 1.19 4.50 -25.76
CA ALA A 63 0.26 5.62 -25.86
C ALA A 63 0.70 6.86 -25.05
N GLY A 64 1.87 6.84 -24.40
CA GLY A 64 2.37 7.97 -23.62
C GLY A 64 1.85 8.05 -22.17
N GLN A 65 1.29 6.96 -21.66
CA GLN A 65 0.82 6.78 -20.27
C GLN A 65 -0.32 7.72 -19.80
N PRO A 66 -1.36 8.00 -20.62
CA PRO A 66 -2.41 8.94 -20.25
C PRO A 66 -3.21 8.51 -18.99
N LYS A 67 -3.67 7.26 -18.91
CA LYS A 67 -4.42 6.71 -17.77
C LYS A 67 -3.53 6.69 -16.53
N PHE A 68 -2.30 6.23 -16.67
CA PHE A 68 -1.36 6.17 -15.55
C PHE A 68 -1.03 7.56 -14.97
N LYS A 69 -0.75 8.55 -15.82
CA LYS A 69 -0.51 9.94 -15.38
C LYS A 69 -1.75 10.56 -14.73
N ALA A 70 -2.94 10.27 -15.24
CA ALA A 70 -4.18 10.73 -14.64
C ALA A 70 -4.39 10.14 -13.24
N ILE A 71 -4.22 8.83 -13.08
CA ILE A 71 -4.31 8.14 -11.77
C ILE A 71 -3.27 8.71 -10.80
N ARG A 72 -2.02 8.89 -11.25
CA ARG A 72 -0.97 9.51 -10.43
C ARG A 72 -1.37 10.90 -9.95
N ARG A 73 -1.84 11.77 -10.84
CA ARG A 73 -2.29 13.12 -10.48
C ARG A 73 -3.42 13.10 -9.45
N LEU A 74 -4.38 12.19 -9.60
CA LEU A 74 -5.48 12.06 -8.65
C LEU A 74 -4.97 11.62 -7.27
N ASN A 75 -4.08 10.63 -7.21
CA ASN A 75 -3.48 10.16 -5.96
C ASN A 75 -2.63 11.25 -5.29
N ASP A 76 -1.82 11.99 -6.05
CA ASP A 76 -1.01 13.10 -5.54
C ASP A 76 -1.87 14.25 -4.99
N SER A 77 -3.10 14.40 -5.51
CA SER A 77 -4.06 15.39 -5.04
C SER A 77 -4.92 14.92 -3.85
N HIS A 78 -4.77 13.69 -3.39
CA HIS A 78 -5.58 13.17 -2.29
C HIS A 78 -5.27 13.94 -1.00
N PRO A 79 -6.27 14.34 -0.19
CA PRO A 79 -6.05 15.15 1.02
C PRO A 79 -5.04 14.57 2.03
N ILE A 80 -4.88 13.24 2.03
CA ILE A 80 -3.88 12.55 2.85
C ILE A 80 -2.44 13.01 2.56
N GLU A 81 -2.13 13.39 1.32
CA GLU A 81 -0.79 13.83 0.93
C GLU A 81 -0.49 15.23 1.46
N GLU A 82 -1.46 16.15 1.40
CA GLU A 82 -1.30 17.50 1.96
C GLU A 82 -1.10 17.43 3.47
N VAL A 83 -2.00 16.75 4.19
CA VAL A 83 -1.93 16.63 5.65
C VAL A 83 -0.68 15.85 6.06
N GLY A 84 -0.40 14.73 5.37
CA GLY A 84 0.76 13.89 5.63
C GLY A 84 2.08 14.63 5.43
N ALA A 85 2.20 15.48 4.40
CA ALA A 85 3.40 16.28 4.17
C ALA A 85 3.66 17.28 5.31
N LYS A 86 2.62 17.98 5.78
CA LYS A 86 2.72 18.92 6.91
C LYS A 86 3.16 18.20 8.19
N LEU A 87 2.53 17.07 8.51
CA LEU A 87 2.87 16.28 9.69
C LEU A 87 4.31 15.76 9.63
N ARG A 88 4.72 15.15 8.51
CA ARG A 88 6.08 14.62 8.33
C ARG A 88 7.15 15.71 8.36
N ALA A 89 6.83 16.94 7.92
CA ALA A 89 7.77 18.06 7.99
C ALA A 89 8.13 18.47 9.43
N MET A 90 7.23 18.22 10.39
CA MET A 90 7.42 18.48 11.82
C MET A 90 8.12 17.34 12.56
N MET A 91 8.54 16.27 11.86
CA MET A 91 9.18 15.09 12.44
C MET A 91 10.64 14.98 11.94
N PRO A 92 11.61 15.67 12.59
CA PRO A 92 13.00 15.73 12.12
C PRO A 92 13.65 14.35 11.90
N TRP A 93 13.35 13.40 12.78
CA TRP A 93 13.88 12.03 12.72
C TRP A 93 13.47 11.25 11.45
N ILE A 94 12.39 11.65 10.77
CA ILE A 94 12.00 11.06 9.49
C ILE A 94 12.92 11.54 8.37
N LYS A 95 13.34 12.81 8.40
CA LYS A 95 14.27 13.35 7.40
C LYS A 95 15.66 12.72 7.54
N GLU A 96 16.11 12.49 8.77
CA GLU A 96 17.40 11.87 9.06
C GLU A 96 17.49 10.42 8.57
N LYS A 97 16.37 9.69 8.59
CA LYS A 97 16.27 8.29 8.14
C LYS A 97 15.69 8.16 6.73
N ALA A 98 15.68 9.23 5.93
CA ALA A 98 15.09 9.20 4.60
C ALA A 98 15.88 8.28 3.67
N LEU A 99 15.28 7.13 3.29
CA LEU A 99 15.88 6.14 2.40
C LEU A 99 15.75 6.51 0.90
N VAL A 100 14.92 7.51 0.56
CA VAL A 100 14.60 7.87 -0.82
C VAL A 100 14.89 9.35 -1.06
N ASP A 101 15.82 9.61 -1.98
CA ASP A 101 16.10 10.94 -2.50
C ASP A 101 15.14 11.27 -3.65
N LYS A 102 14.26 12.24 -3.40
CA LYS A 102 13.25 12.68 -4.38
C LYS A 102 13.84 13.54 -5.51
N SER A 103 15.11 13.92 -5.46
CA SER A 103 15.78 14.65 -6.54
C SER A 103 16.25 13.75 -7.70
N ARG A 104 16.18 12.42 -7.52
CA ARG A 104 16.74 11.44 -8.45
C ARG A 104 15.72 10.69 -9.30
N ASN A 105 14.42 10.95 -9.13
CA ASN A 105 13.32 10.26 -9.84
C ASN A 105 12.42 11.21 -10.62
#